data_AF-A0A352DLE0-F1
#
_entry.id   AF-A0A352DLE0-F1
#
_cell.length_a   1.000
_cell.length_b   1.000
_cell.length_c   1.000
_cell.angle_alpha   90.00
_cell.angle_beta   90.00
_cell.angle_gamma   90.00
#
_symmetry.space_group_name_H-M   'P 1'
#
loop_
_entity.id
_entity.type
_entity.pdbx_description
1 polymer ?
#
loop_
_entity_poly.entity_id
_entity_poly.type
_entity_poly.pdbx_seq_one_letter_code
_entity_poly.pdbx_strand_id
1 'polypeptide(L)'
;MALFKKKMTHQVTEDTCKNHLDVMRANYHEAPVTSKSLPKPLWIRLHRKDALNVVYRDKDTVFSKGEIYYGCIVQANEMLFQKGNNLDLPANVIYSTHPIAEEYPGFLRGICHEIFSYKGKPAEEVPVEYREIVRIITDEVDRSDAMLTVSMPHPEDDSRTVENIDLHFCSVIVFHKDIPGGCLQGSYLPVIAAPELSPAVLILPKEYWTAPYYELD
;
A
#
# COMPACT_ATOMS: atom_id res chain seq x y z
N MET A 1 -16.24 26.21 -9.42
CA MET A 1 -16.00 26.73 -8.06
C MET A 1 -14.71 26.12 -7.56
N ALA A 2 -13.70 26.98 -7.35
CA ALA A 2 -12.32 26.62 -7.01
C ALA A 2 -12.16 26.35 -5.50
N LEU A 3 -11.23 25.44 -5.14
CA LEU A 3 -10.55 25.18 -3.84
C LEU A 3 -10.11 23.70 -3.92
N PHE A 4 -8.86 23.24 -4.02
CA PHE A 4 -7.53 23.78 -3.79
C PHE A 4 -6.57 23.16 -4.82
N LYS A 5 -5.86 23.95 -5.62
CA LYS A 5 -4.53 23.54 -6.11
C LYS A 5 -3.53 24.04 -5.09
N LYS A 6 -3.34 23.31 -3.99
CA LYS A 6 -2.12 23.48 -3.21
C LYS A 6 -1.04 22.84 -4.07
N LYS A 7 -0.32 23.65 -4.87
CA LYS A 7 0.88 23.20 -5.58
C LYS A 7 1.77 22.58 -4.51
N MET A 8 2.26 21.36 -4.74
CA MET A 8 3.31 20.76 -3.92
C MET A 8 4.39 21.82 -3.67
N THR A 9 4.66 22.11 -2.40
CA THR A 9 5.63 23.12 -1.97
C THR A 9 7.04 22.56 -2.14
N HIS A 10 7.19 21.28 -1.83
CA HIS A 10 8.43 20.52 -1.98
C HIS A 10 8.44 19.81 -3.33
N GLN A 11 9.62 19.80 -3.97
CA GLN A 11 9.86 19.14 -5.25
C GLN A 11 10.93 18.09 -5.08
N VAL A 12 10.81 17.02 -5.88
CA VAL A 12 11.85 15.99 -6.00
C VAL A 12 13.09 16.65 -6.61
N THR A 13 14.22 16.50 -5.94
CA THR A 13 15.52 17.05 -6.35
C THR A 13 16.45 15.96 -6.87
N GLU A 14 16.24 14.73 -6.41
CA GLU A 14 17.00 13.55 -6.78
C GLU A 14 16.02 12.42 -7.08
N ASP A 15 16.25 11.71 -8.18
CA ASP A 15 15.39 10.60 -8.61
C ASP A 15 15.72 9.32 -7.82
N THR A 16 15.42 9.36 -6.51
CA THR A 16 15.62 8.25 -5.58
C THR A 16 14.33 7.96 -4.82
N CYS A 17 14.09 6.69 -4.48
CA CYS A 17 12.92 6.27 -3.70
C CYS A 17 12.77 7.09 -2.41
N LYS A 18 13.89 7.29 -1.71
CA LYS A 18 13.91 8.04 -0.46
C LYS A 18 13.53 9.51 -0.65
N ASN A 19 14.08 10.20 -1.67
CA ASN A 19 13.75 11.60 -1.94
C ASN A 19 12.28 11.76 -2.35
N HIS A 20 11.76 10.86 -3.19
CA HIS A 20 10.34 10.82 -3.52
C HIS A 20 9.46 10.67 -2.27
N LEU A 21 9.77 9.73 -1.38
CA LEU A 21 9.03 9.50 -0.14
C LEU A 21 9.07 10.71 0.80
N ASP A 22 10.24 11.30 0.99
CA ASP A 22 10.42 12.45 1.88
C ASP A 22 9.68 13.69 1.36
N VAL A 23 9.65 13.91 0.04
CA VAL A 23 8.86 14.98 -0.59
C VAL A 23 7.36 14.73 -0.43
N MET A 24 6.89 13.48 -0.57
CA MET A 24 5.48 13.13 -0.31
C MET A 24 5.11 13.44 1.14
N ARG A 25 5.94 13.02 2.10
CA ARG A 25 5.77 13.28 3.55
C ARG A 25 5.76 14.77 3.85
N ALA A 26 6.72 15.53 3.35
CA ALA A 26 6.81 16.97 3.58
C ALA A 26 5.56 17.71 3.07
N ASN A 27 5.12 17.41 1.84
CA ASN A 27 3.91 18.01 1.28
C ASN A 27 2.64 17.59 2.05
N TYR A 28 2.59 16.35 2.55
CA TYR A 28 1.47 15.88 3.37
C TYR A 28 1.44 16.56 4.74
N HIS A 29 2.56 16.68 5.43
CA HIS A 29 2.65 17.32 6.74
C HIS A 29 2.34 18.82 6.71
N GLU A 30 2.66 19.52 5.62
CA GLU A 30 2.27 20.93 5.42
C GLU A 30 0.78 21.11 5.14
N ALA A 31 0.12 20.07 4.66
CA ALA A 31 -1.24 20.14 4.16
C ALA A 31 -1.99 18.84 4.41
N PRO A 32 -2.09 18.35 5.66
CA PRO A 32 -2.59 17.01 5.90
C PRO A 32 -4.07 16.94 5.54
N VAL A 33 -4.50 15.76 5.11
CA VAL A 33 -5.92 15.49 4.91
C VAL A 33 -6.56 15.43 6.30
N THR A 34 -7.30 16.45 6.70
CA THR A 34 -7.93 16.47 8.03
C THR A 34 -9.23 15.67 8.07
N SER A 35 -9.93 15.61 6.94
CA SER A 35 -11.08 14.73 6.75
C SER A 35 -11.33 14.54 5.26
N LYS A 36 -11.66 13.31 4.87
CA LYS A 36 -12.06 12.95 3.51
C LYS A 36 -13.24 12.02 3.55
N SER A 37 -14.22 12.29 2.69
CA SER A 37 -15.32 11.36 2.45
C SER A 37 -14.84 10.23 1.54
N LEU A 38 -14.96 9.00 2.03
CA LEU A 38 -14.68 7.79 1.28
C LEU A 38 -16.02 7.15 0.89
N PRO A 39 -16.33 7.03 -0.42
CA PRO A 39 -17.58 6.42 -0.85
C PRO A 39 -17.57 4.95 -0.43
N LYS A 40 -18.50 4.55 0.44
CA LYS A 40 -18.59 3.17 0.93
C LYS A 40 -19.46 2.33 -0.03
N PRO A 41 -18.89 1.35 -0.76
CA PRO A 41 -19.64 0.49 -1.66
C PRO A 41 -20.78 -0.24 -0.96
N LEU A 42 -21.85 -0.51 -1.72
CA LEU A 42 -23.04 -1.19 -1.20
C LEU A 42 -22.69 -2.55 -0.59
N TRP A 43 -21.81 -3.34 -1.22
CA TRP A 43 -21.42 -4.65 -0.72
C TRP A 43 -20.76 -4.56 0.68
N ILE A 44 -19.88 -3.60 0.95
CA ILE A 44 -19.32 -3.39 2.30
C ILE A 44 -20.41 -2.97 3.29
N ARG A 45 -21.37 -2.14 2.87
CA ARG A 45 -22.50 -1.73 3.73
C ARG A 45 -23.38 -2.92 4.12
N LEU A 46 -23.57 -3.87 3.21
CA LEU A 46 -24.34 -5.10 3.43
C LEU A 46 -23.54 -6.12 4.27
N HIS A 47 -22.24 -6.22 4.07
CA HIS A 47 -21.34 -7.11 4.80
C HIS A 47 -20.63 -6.38 5.94
N ARG A 48 -21.36 -6.08 7.01
CA ARG A 48 -20.83 -5.31 8.17
C ARG A 48 -19.65 -5.97 8.90
N LYS A 49 -19.45 -7.27 8.72
CA LYS A 49 -18.33 -8.04 9.29
C LYS A 49 -17.11 -8.11 8.37
N ASP A 50 -17.20 -7.55 7.17
CA ASP A 50 -16.07 -7.49 6.24
C ASP A 50 -14.92 -6.68 6.87
N ALA A 51 -13.70 -7.21 6.81
CA ALA A 51 -12.51 -6.59 7.40
C ALA A 51 -12.27 -5.16 6.88
N LEU A 52 -12.62 -4.88 5.61
CA LEU A 52 -12.47 -3.55 5.01
C LEU A 52 -13.37 -2.47 5.61
N ASN A 53 -14.31 -2.83 6.50
CA ASN A 53 -15.01 -1.83 7.29
C ASN A 53 -14.04 -0.98 8.15
N VAL A 54 -12.87 -1.52 8.49
CA VAL A 54 -11.82 -0.80 9.25
C VAL A 54 -11.36 0.46 8.54
N VAL A 55 -11.22 0.42 7.22
CA VAL A 55 -10.81 1.56 6.39
C VAL A 55 -11.76 2.74 6.60
N TYR A 56 -13.07 2.50 6.66
CA TYR A 56 -14.06 3.57 6.84
C TYR A 56 -14.16 4.04 8.28
N ARG A 57 -13.96 3.13 9.23
CA ARG A 57 -14.02 3.41 10.67
C ARG A 57 -12.84 4.29 11.09
N ASP A 58 -11.64 3.97 10.60
CA ASP A 58 -10.39 4.52 11.13
C ASP A 58 -9.74 5.54 10.19
N LYS A 59 -10.36 5.85 9.03
CA LYS A 59 -9.80 6.79 8.04
C LYS A 59 -9.32 8.10 8.64
N ASP A 60 -10.05 8.67 9.60
CA ASP A 60 -9.71 9.97 10.18
C ASP A 60 -8.48 9.85 11.11
N THR A 61 -8.33 8.72 11.80
CA THR A 61 -7.09 8.38 12.54
C THR A 61 -5.93 8.21 11.57
N VAL A 62 -6.08 7.41 10.53
CA VAL A 62 -5.01 7.15 9.54
C VAL A 62 -4.60 8.43 8.83
N PHE A 63 -5.54 9.27 8.39
CA PHE A 63 -5.20 10.53 7.75
C PHE A 63 -4.52 11.52 8.72
N SER A 64 -4.94 11.57 10.00
CA SER A 64 -4.40 12.55 10.94
C SER A 64 -3.12 12.13 11.65
N LYS A 65 -2.85 10.82 11.78
CA LYS A 65 -1.75 10.24 12.57
C LYS A 65 -0.86 9.27 11.80
N GLY A 66 -1.24 8.89 10.59
CA GLY A 66 -0.45 7.99 9.77
C GLY A 66 0.71 8.69 9.10
N GLU A 67 1.70 7.88 8.76
CA GLU A 67 2.84 8.26 7.95
C GLU A 67 2.75 7.62 6.56
N ILE A 68 3.49 8.18 5.61
CA ILE A 68 3.51 7.70 4.23
C ILE A 68 4.58 6.64 4.08
N TYR A 69 4.24 5.53 3.41
CA TYR A 69 5.15 4.43 3.08
C TYR A 69 4.95 3.99 1.62
N TYR A 70 5.90 3.23 1.09
CA TYR A 70 5.67 2.48 -0.13
C TYR A 70 4.92 1.18 0.18
N GLY A 71 3.78 0.98 -0.48
CA GLY A 71 3.09 -0.30 -0.55
C GLY A 71 3.35 -0.97 -1.91
N CYS A 72 3.47 -2.29 -1.91
CA CYS A 72 3.58 -3.13 -3.10
C CYS A 72 2.34 -4.03 -3.21
N ILE A 73 1.73 -4.09 -4.39
CA ILE A 73 0.54 -4.89 -4.67
C ILE A 73 0.94 -6.37 -4.74
N VAL A 74 0.31 -7.19 -3.90
CA VAL A 74 0.39 -8.66 -3.96
C VAL A 74 -0.65 -9.20 -4.93
N GLN A 75 -1.89 -8.72 -4.80
CA GLN A 75 -3.01 -9.13 -5.65
C GLN A 75 -3.98 -7.96 -5.80
N ALA A 76 -4.44 -7.72 -7.01
CA ALA A 76 -5.45 -6.70 -7.31
C ALA A 76 -6.43 -7.22 -8.35
N ASN A 77 -7.66 -6.71 -8.33
CA ASN A 77 -8.62 -6.99 -9.38
C ASN A 77 -8.17 -6.32 -10.69
N GLU A 78 -8.20 -7.06 -11.82
CA GLU A 78 -7.76 -6.56 -13.14
C GLU A 78 -8.49 -5.27 -13.58
N MET A 79 -9.74 -5.08 -13.13
CA MET A 79 -10.51 -3.87 -13.44
C MET A 79 -9.87 -2.60 -12.88
N LEU A 80 -9.03 -2.70 -11.84
CA LEU A 80 -8.29 -1.56 -11.28
C LEU A 80 -7.23 -1.00 -12.24
N PHE A 81 -6.81 -1.79 -13.24
CA PHE A 81 -5.83 -1.40 -14.25
C PHE A 81 -6.50 -0.93 -15.56
N GLN A 82 -7.83 -1.03 -15.65
CA GLN A 82 -8.56 -0.67 -16.87
C GLN A 82 -8.87 0.82 -16.91
N LYS A 83 -8.32 1.51 -17.92
CA LYS A 83 -8.60 2.92 -18.15
C LYS A 83 -10.08 3.16 -18.42
N GLY A 84 -10.66 4.12 -17.69
CA GLY A 84 -12.09 4.48 -17.82
C GLY A 84 -13.02 3.65 -16.94
N ASN A 85 -12.52 2.63 -16.25
CA ASN A 85 -13.25 2.03 -15.14
C ASN A 85 -13.26 3.00 -13.95
N ASN A 86 -14.38 3.08 -13.25
CA ASN A 86 -14.57 3.93 -12.07
C ASN A 86 -15.07 3.11 -10.86
N LEU A 87 -14.99 1.78 -10.93
CA LEU A 87 -15.39 0.92 -9.83
C LEU A 87 -14.26 0.78 -8.83
N ASP A 88 -14.42 1.40 -7.66
CA ASP A 88 -13.50 1.24 -6.54
C ASP A 88 -13.55 -0.19 -5.99
N LEU A 89 -12.42 -0.88 -6.02
CA LEU A 89 -12.30 -2.30 -5.70
C LEU A 89 -11.15 -2.54 -4.72
N PRO A 90 -11.20 -3.66 -3.97
CA PRO A 90 -10.13 -4.00 -3.06
C PRO A 90 -8.87 -4.46 -3.78
N ALA A 91 -7.74 -4.29 -3.12
CA ALA A 91 -6.44 -4.88 -3.47
C ALA A 91 -5.73 -5.31 -2.18
N ASN A 92 -4.81 -6.25 -2.29
CA ASN A 92 -3.94 -6.69 -1.20
C ASN A 92 -2.55 -6.10 -1.43
N VAL A 93 -2.00 -5.50 -0.39
CA VAL A 93 -0.69 -4.84 -0.43
C VAL A 93 0.19 -5.31 0.73
N ILE A 94 1.51 -5.25 0.51
CA ILE A 94 2.52 -5.33 1.55
C ILE A 94 3.20 -3.96 1.66
N TYR A 95 3.40 -3.49 2.89
CA TYR A 95 4.26 -2.34 3.17
C TYR A 95 5.13 -2.63 4.39
N SER A 96 6.14 -1.79 4.62
CA SER A 96 6.99 -1.86 5.81
C SER A 96 7.25 -0.48 6.36
N THR A 97 7.43 -0.39 7.68
CA THR A 97 7.93 0.81 8.35
C THR A 97 9.45 0.77 8.58
N HIS A 98 10.12 -0.30 8.16
CA HIS A 98 11.56 -0.44 8.33
C HIS A 98 12.30 0.54 7.39
N PRO A 99 13.36 1.24 7.85
CA PRO A 99 14.08 2.22 7.04
C PRO A 99 14.57 1.69 5.69
N ILE A 100 14.96 0.41 5.62
CA ILE A 100 15.40 -0.23 4.37
C ILE A 100 14.33 -0.19 3.27
N ALA A 101 13.04 -0.23 3.61
CA ALA A 101 11.94 -0.16 2.65
C ALA A 101 11.66 1.28 2.18
N GLU A 102 12.17 2.28 2.89
CA GLU A 102 12.10 3.67 2.43
C GLU A 102 13.15 3.95 1.35
N GLU A 103 14.32 3.34 1.49
CA GLU A 103 15.46 3.55 0.61
C GLU A 103 15.46 2.58 -0.57
N TYR A 104 15.14 1.30 -0.32
CA TYR A 104 15.16 0.21 -1.30
C TYR A 104 13.83 -0.56 -1.33
N PRO A 105 12.68 0.07 -1.62
CA PRO A 105 11.38 -0.63 -1.69
C PRO A 105 11.32 -1.76 -2.74
N GLY A 106 12.28 -1.83 -3.66
CA GLY A 106 12.44 -2.86 -4.70
C GLY A 106 12.27 -4.29 -4.21
N PHE A 107 12.81 -4.62 -3.03
CA PHE A 107 12.76 -5.99 -2.50
C PHE A 107 11.32 -6.45 -2.18
N LEU A 108 10.40 -5.52 -1.89
CA LEU A 108 9.00 -5.86 -1.59
C LEU A 108 8.34 -6.56 -2.77
N ARG A 109 8.68 -6.18 -4.00
CA ARG A 109 8.14 -6.82 -5.21
C ARG A 109 8.61 -8.26 -5.35
N GLY A 110 9.86 -8.56 -4.99
CA GLY A 110 10.37 -9.93 -4.96
C GLY A 110 9.53 -10.81 -4.04
N ILE A 111 9.27 -10.33 -2.83
CA ILE A 111 8.44 -11.00 -1.83
C ILE A 111 6.98 -11.13 -2.31
N CYS A 112 6.40 -10.07 -2.87
CA CYS A 112 5.03 -10.10 -3.40
C CYS A 112 4.87 -11.12 -4.53
N HIS A 113 5.82 -11.16 -5.46
CA HIS A 113 5.84 -12.14 -6.56
C HIS A 113 6.00 -13.57 -6.03
N GLU A 114 6.90 -13.77 -5.06
CA GLU A 114 7.12 -15.07 -4.44
C GLU A 114 5.83 -15.57 -3.77
N ILE A 115 5.22 -14.76 -2.90
CA ILE A 115 3.93 -15.06 -2.26
C ILE A 115 2.85 -15.39 -3.29
N PHE A 116 2.70 -14.55 -4.32
CA PHE A 116 1.68 -14.77 -5.35
C PHE A 116 1.92 -16.05 -6.14
N SER A 117 3.18 -16.45 -6.35
CA SER A 117 3.53 -17.71 -7.03
C SER A 117 3.06 -18.97 -6.31
N TYR A 118 2.74 -18.85 -5.02
CA TYR A 118 2.18 -19.93 -4.19
C TYR A 118 0.65 -19.93 -4.15
N LYS A 119 -0.03 -18.94 -4.73
CA LYS A 119 -1.50 -18.87 -4.75
C LYS A 119 -2.11 -20.15 -5.34
N GLY A 120 -3.05 -20.74 -4.61
CA GLY A 120 -3.73 -21.98 -5.01
C GLY A 120 -2.94 -23.27 -4.82
N LYS A 121 -1.69 -23.21 -4.33
CA LYS A 121 -0.89 -24.42 -4.04
C LYS A 121 -1.29 -25.04 -2.69
N PRO A 122 -1.09 -26.36 -2.50
CA PRO A 122 -1.24 -27.02 -1.21
C PRO A 122 -0.31 -26.42 -0.15
N ALA A 123 -0.75 -26.36 1.11
CA ALA A 123 0.00 -25.72 2.19
C ALA A 123 1.39 -26.35 2.45
N GLU A 124 1.56 -27.63 2.10
CA GLU A 124 2.82 -28.37 2.21
C GLU A 124 3.88 -27.86 1.23
N GLU A 125 3.46 -27.27 0.10
CA GLU A 125 4.34 -26.67 -0.91
C GLU A 125 4.65 -25.19 -0.61
N VAL A 126 3.98 -24.59 0.38
CA VAL A 126 4.14 -23.18 0.74
C VAL A 126 5.09 -23.05 1.94
N PRO A 127 6.13 -22.19 1.85
CA PRO A 127 6.98 -21.82 2.99
C PRO A 127 6.14 -21.38 4.19
N VAL A 128 6.54 -21.80 5.39
CA VAL A 128 5.73 -21.64 6.61
C VAL A 128 5.37 -20.17 6.85
N GLU A 129 6.33 -19.29 6.64
CA GLU A 129 6.25 -17.84 6.74
C GLU A 129 5.22 -17.20 5.78
N TYR A 130 4.92 -17.83 4.65
CA TYR A 130 3.97 -17.30 3.66
C TYR A 130 2.60 -17.95 3.73
N ARG A 131 2.43 -19.07 4.47
CA ARG A 131 1.19 -19.86 4.49
C ARG A 131 -0.05 -19.05 4.80
N GLU A 132 0.02 -18.15 5.78
CA GLU A 132 -1.12 -17.33 6.17
C GLU A 132 -1.55 -16.39 5.04
N ILE A 133 -0.60 -15.65 4.45
CA ILE A 133 -0.89 -14.72 3.36
C ILE A 133 -1.37 -15.47 2.12
N VAL A 134 -0.72 -16.59 1.78
CA VAL A 134 -1.11 -17.43 0.64
C VAL A 134 -2.53 -17.96 0.81
N ARG A 135 -2.91 -18.38 2.02
CA ARG A 135 -4.28 -18.79 2.35
C ARG A 135 -5.26 -17.63 2.09
N ILE A 136 -4.95 -16.43 2.57
CA ILE A 136 -5.80 -15.24 2.41
C ILE A 136 -6.00 -14.91 0.92
N ILE A 137 -4.93 -14.80 0.14
CA ILE A 137 -5.03 -14.44 -1.29
C ILE A 137 -5.68 -15.54 -2.15
N THR A 138 -5.60 -16.80 -1.72
CA THR A 138 -6.22 -17.95 -2.41
C THR A 138 -7.73 -18.01 -2.17
N ASP A 139 -8.19 -17.62 -1.00
CA ASP A 139 -9.62 -17.60 -0.65
C ASP A 139 -10.40 -16.50 -1.42
N GLU A 140 -9.71 -15.42 -1.82
CA GLU A 140 -10.20 -14.26 -2.58
C GLU A 140 -11.31 -13.43 -1.91
N VAL A 141 -11.99 -13.96 -0.89
CA VAL A 141 -13.00 -13.23 -0.10
C VAL A 141 -12.51 -12.90 1.31
N ASP A 142 -11.52 -13.66 1.82
CA ASP A 142 -10.74 -13.31 3.00
C ASP A 142 -9.93 -12.03 2.77
N ARG A 143 -10.01 -11.13 3.74
CA ARG A 143 -9.40 -9.79 3.74
C ARG A 143 -8.73 -9.50 5.08
N SER A 144 -8.33 -10.56 5.77
CA SER A 144 -7.61 -10.46 7.03
C SER A 144 -6.22 -9.86 6.80
N ASP A 145 -5.73 -9.15 7.80
CA ASP A 145 -4.36 -8.66 7.81
C ASP A 145 -3.43 -9.78 8.30
N ALA A 146 -2.16 -9.72 7.89
CA ALA A 146 -1.12 -10.64 8.33
C ALA A 146 0.21 -9.89 8.47
N MET A 147 1.13 -10.45 9.26
CA MET A 147 2.48 -9.93 9.40
C MET A 147 3.48 -11.02 9.09
N LEU A 148 4.57 -10.65 8.44
CA LEU A 148 5.74 -11.50 8.29
C LEU A 148 7.00 -10.71 8.63
N THR A 149 7.98 -11.38 9.22
CA THR A 149 9.30 -10.81 9.48
C THR A 149 10.29 -11.50 8.57
N VAL A 150 11.03 -10.72 7.78
CA VAL A 150 12.01 -11.25 6.85
C VAL A 150 13.42 -10.77 7.19
N SER A 151 14.40 -11.48 6.65
CA SER A 151 15.79 -11.02 6.61
C SER A 151 16.27 -11.12 5.17
N MET A 152 17.12 -10.17 4.75
CA MET A 152 17.64 -10.13 3.38
C MET A 152 19.08 -9.62 3.36
N PRO A 153 19.86 -9.93 2.31
CA PRO A 153 21.13 -9.25 2.07
C PRO A 153 20.94 -7.73 1.98
N HIS A 154 21.90 -6.95 2.46
CA HIS A 154 21.87 -5.50 2.32
C HIS A 154 22.01 -5.12 0.83
N PRO A 155 21.13 -4.28 0.26
CA PRO A 155 21.12 -3.99 -1.19
C PRO A 155 22.44 -3.46 -1.77
N GLU A 156 23.24 -2.77 -0.95
CA GLU A 156 24.57 -2.26 -1.36
C GLU A 156 25.75 -3.12 -0.89
N ASP A 157 25.52 -4.14 -0.04
CA ASP A 157 26.59 -4.97 0.54
C ASP A 157 26.06 -6.36 0.93
N ASP A 158 26.10 -7.29 -0.02
CA ASP A 158 25.60 -8.67 0.16
C ASP A 158 26.29 -9.45 1.29
N SER A 159 27.42 -8.96 1.82
CA SER A 159 28.06 -9.58 3.00
C SER A 159 27.35 -9.26 4.31
N ARG A 160 26.48 -8.24 4.30
CA ARG A 160 25.66 -7.82 5.43
C ARG A 160 24.24 -8.33 5.26
N THR A 161 23.63 -8.74 6.36
CA THR A 161 22.20 -9.08 6.41
C THR A 161 21.46 -7.98 7.15
N VAL A 162 20.34 -7.54 6.58
CA VAL A 162 19.34 -6.72 7.26
C VAL A 162 18.32 -7.69 7.84
N GLU A 163 18.29 -7.78 9.17
CA GLU A 163 17.41 -8.69 9.91
C GLU A 163 16.18 -7.96 10.44
N ASN A 164 15.14 -8.73 10.80
CA ASN A 164 13.94 -8.24 11.48
C ASN A 164 13.19 -7.13 10.72
N ILE A 165 13.02 -7.32 9.40
CA ILE A 165 12.22 -6.43 8.57
C ILE A 165 10.77 -6.88 8.68
N ASP A 166 9.98 -6.16 9.47
CA ASP A 166 8.55 -6.40 9.60
C ASP A 166 7.80 -5.89 8.37
N LEU A 167 7.00 -6.77 7.79
CA LEU A 167 6.16 -6.53 6.64
C LEU A 167 4.69 -6.72 7.04
N HIS A 168 3.88 -5.73 6.70
CA HIS A 168 2.46 -5.72 6.97
C HIS A 168 1.69 -6.02 5.68
N PHE A 169 1.03 -7.17 5.65
CA PHE A 169 0.07 -7.53 4.62
C PHE A 169 -1.33 -7.07 5.04
N CYS A 170 -2.03 -6.36 4.16
CA CYS A 170 -3.38 -5.90 4.42
C CYS A 170 -4.19 -5.72 3.13
N SER A 171 -5.51 -5.72 3.27
CA SER A 171 -6.41 -5.32 2.20
C SER A 171 -6.71 -3.82 2.24
N VAL A 172 -6.59 -3.15 1.10
CA VAL A 172 -6.93 -1.74 0.90
C VAL A 172 -8.11 -1.60 -0.06
N ILE A 173 -8.73 -0.42 -0.09
CA ILE A 173 -9.69 -0.04 -1.14
C ILE A 173 -9.00 0.94 -2.07
N VAL A 174 -8.96 0.59 -3.35
CA VAL A 174 -8.40 1.44 -4.39
C VAL A 174 -9.47 2.40 -4.87
N PHE A 175 -9.38 3.66 -4.43
CA PHE A 175 -10.24 4.74 -4.91
C PHE A 175 -9.64 5.35 -6.17
N HIS A 176 -10.29 5.21 -7.34
CA HIS A 176 -9.73 5.67 -8.63
C HIS A 176 -9.45 7.17 -8.63
N LYS A 177 -10.24 7.95 -7.86
CA LYS A 177 -10.03 9.39 -7.67
C LYS A 177 -8.67 9.73 -7.04
N ASP A 178 -8.07 8.79 -6.31
CA ASP A 178 -6.83 8.95 -5.55
C ASP A 178 -5.62 8.42 -6.31
N ILE A 179 -5.82 7.87 -7.51
CA ILE A 179 -4.75 7.35 -8.36
C ILE A 179 -4.50 8.34 -9.51
N PRO A 180 -3.23 8.68 -9.83
CA PRO A 180 -2.90 9.42 -11.05
C PRO A 180 -3.43 8.72 -12.30
N GLY A 181 -4.04 9.48 -13.21
CA GLY A 181 -4.64 8.90 -14.43
C GLY A 181 -5.93 8.07 -14.21
N GLY A 182 -6.31 7.80 -12.96
CA GLY A 182 -7.53 7.10 -12.61
C GLY A 182 -7.50 5.59 -12.86
N CYS A 183 -6.33 4.97 -12.93
CA CYS A 183 -6.16 3.50 -12.96
C CYS A 183 -4.77 3.15 -12.42
N LEU A 184 -4.62 1.97 -11.83
CA LEU A 184 -3.32 1.52 -11.34
C LEU A 184 -2.33 1.35 -12.49
N GLN A 185 -1.09 1.76 -12.24
CA GLN A 185 0.05 1.63 -13.14
C GLN A 185 1.23 1.12 -12.31
N GLY A 186 1.73 -0.08 -12.64
CA GLY A 186 2.79 -0.75 -11.89
C GLY A 186 2.31 -1.45 -10.61
N SER A 187 3.28 -1.90 -9.81
CA SER A 187 3.06 -2.67 -8.58
C SER A 187 3.15 -1.84 -7.31
N TYR A 188 3.70 -0.62 -7.36
CA TYR A 188 3.93 0.21 -6.18
C TYR A 188 2.97 1.38 -6.10
N LEU A 189 2.60 1.71 -4.87
CA LEU A 189 1.78 2.88 -4.57
C LEU A 189 2.11 3.43 -3.19
N PRO A 190 2.10 4.75 -3.01
CA PRO A 190 2.24 5.36 -1.70
C PRO A 190 0.97 5.09 -0.88
N VAL A 191 1.19 4.62 0.35
CA VAL A 191 0.13 4.35 1.33
C VAL A 191 0.32 5.23 2.56
N ILE A 192 -0.77 5.51 3.27
CA ILE A 192 -0.79 6.10 4.58
C ILE A 192 -1.18 5.01 5.57
N ALA A 193 -0.34 4.80 6.59
CA ALA A 193 -0.58 3.81 7.63
C ALA A 193 -0.22 4.36 9.00
N ALA A 194 -0.95 3.91 10.02
CA ALA A 194 -0.69 4.22 11.42
C ALA A 194 -0.67 2.92 12.24
N PRO A 195 0.31 2.03 12.02
CA PRO A 195 0.26 0.63 12.49
C PRO A 195 0.09 0.50 14.02
N GLU A 196 0.63 1.44 14.79
CA GLU A 196 0.47 1.49 16.25
C GLU A 196 -0.95 1.86 16.73
N LEU A 197 -1.78 2.42 15.84
CA LEU A 197 -3.10 3.00 16.16
C LEU A 197 -4.25 2.30 15.43
N SER A 198 -4.02 1.79 14.23
CA SER A 198 -5.04 1.17 13.39
C SER A 198 -4.41 0.23 12.36
N PRO A 199 -5.07 -0.90 12.07
CA PRO A 199 -4.68 -1.76 10.96
C PRO A 199 -5.13 -1.20 9.59
N ALA A 200 -5.94 -0.14 9.56
CA ALA A 200 -6.38 0.45 8.31
C ALA A 200 -5.22 1.08 7.55
N VAL A 201 -5.15 0.75 6.27
CA VAL A 201 -4.22 1.38 5.32
C VAL A 201 -5.03 2.05 4.21
N LEU A 202 -4.61 3.27 3.87
CA LEU A 202 -5.23 4.06 2.81
C LEU A 202 -4.19 4.35 1.73
N ILE A 203 -4.62 4.41 0.48
CA ILE A 203 -3.75 4.92 -0.59
C ILE A 203 -3.63 6.44 -0.40
N LEU A 204 -2.41 6.95 -0.50
CA LEU A 204 -2.14 8.39 -0.46
C LEU A 204 -2.94 9.07 -1.59
N PRO A 205 -3.63 10.18 -1.36
CA PRO A 205 -4.31 10.89 -2.44
C PRO A 205 -3.31 11.38 -3.50
N LYS A 206 -3.65 11.25 -4.79
CA LYS A 206 -2.81 11.63 -5.93
C LYS A 206 -2.23 13.03 -5.88
N GLU A 207 -2.85 13.96 -5.15
CA GLU A 207 -2.37 15.34 -5.00
C GLU A 207 -0.99 15.41 -4.33
N TYR A 208 -0.60 14.37 -3.59
CA TYR A 208 0.70 14.27 -2.93
C TYR A 208 1.68 13.36 -3.65
N TRP A 209 1.27 12.65 -4.71
CA TRP A 209 2.18 11.75 -5.43
C TRP A 209 3.23 12.57 -6.18
N THR A 210 4.46 12.07 -6.18
CA THR A 210 5.61 12.72 -6.81
C THR A 210 5.89 12.18 -8.22
N ALA A 211 5.31 11.04 -8.57
CA ALA A 211 5.34 10.45 -9.91
C ALA A 211 3.94 9.90 -10.29
N PRO A 212 3.61 9.75 -11.58
CA PRO A 212 2.34 9.13 -12.00
C PRO A 212 2.25 7.65 -11.61
N TYR A 213 3.40 6.99 -11.56
CA TYR A 213 3.60 5.60 -11.13
C TYR A 213 5.05 5.43 -10.67
N TYR A 214 5.33 4.31 -10.00
CA TYR A 214 6.66 3.99 -9.50
C TYR A 214 7.09 2.61 -10.02
N GLU A 215 8.23 2.57 -10.72
CA GLU A 215 8.96 1.36 -11.10
C GLU A 215 10.19 1.29 -10.21
N LEU A 216 9.98 0.83 -8.97
CA LEU A 216 11.05 0.73 -7.98
C LEU A 216 11.73 -0.63 -8.17
N ASP A 217 12.82 -0.63 -8.92
CA ASP A 217 13.70 -1.78 -9.15
C ASP A 217 14.78 -1.87 -8.07
#